data_AF-A0AAQ4E7V9-F1
#
_entry.id   AF-A0AAQ4E7V9-F1
#
_cell.length_a   1.000
_cell.length_b   1.000
_cell.length_c   1.000
_cell.angle_alpha   90.00
_cell.angle_beta   90.00
_cell.angle_gamma   90.00
#
_symmetry.space_group_name_H-M   'P 1'
#
loop_
_entity.id
_entity.type
_entity.pdbx_description
1 polymer ?
#
loop_
_entity_poly.entity_id
_entity_poly.type
_entity_poly.pdbx_seq_one_letter_code
_entity_poly.pdbx_strand_id
1 'polypeptide(L)'
;MRVLEHTVLSKLNSVSKSLSPTLSVFSFREVDRRVPNASTAYWLSRFDEGLHLQPRLTPDDEVIRSDIVLLQAFNSLLVTYGDQDLKALLAWQLVQLYSLLAETALMTARFGNKQKVEIFRPAYCAHHVEESFKVLVLSLATVSRVTVKDRRLITTAFINLVSTASSKMNASRWMDNESKARVAQKLALVQMQMWLPESLLSDVVLEETYSDIPENASF
;
A
#
# COMPACT_ATOMS: atom_id res chain seq x y z
N MET A 1 -18.59 18.15 10.73
CA MET A 1 -17.72 17.29 9.89
C MET A 1 -16.24 17.39 10.26
N ARG A 2 -15.57 18.55 10.09
CA ARG A 2 -14.14 18.71 10.47
C ARG A 2 -13.81 18.34 11.93
N VAL A 3 -14.70 18.65 12.88
CA VAL A 3 -14.52 18.30 14.30
C VAL A 3 -14.61 16.79 14.53
N LEU A 4 -15.55 16.11 13.86
CA LEU A 4 -15.72 14.65 13.93
C LEU A 4 -14.50 13.95 13.34
N GLU A 5 -14.11 14.36 12.13
CA GLU A 5 -12.90 13.86 11.45
C GLU A 5 -11.65 14.04 12.32
N HIS A 6 -11.42 15.24 12.86
CA HIS A 6 -10.27 15.52 13.72
C HIS A 6 -10.28 14.66 15.00
N THR A 7 -11.45 14.46 15.61
CA THR A 7 -11.58 13.67 16.85
C THR A 7 -11.31 12.18 16.58
N VAL A 8 -11.90 11.63 15.51
CA VAL A 8 -11.71 10.24 15.09
C VAL A 8 -10.25 9.98 14.72
N LEU A 9 -9.66 10.83 13.87
CA LEU A 9 -8.28 10.68 13.42
C LEU A 9 -7.29 10.89 14.57
N SER A 10 -7.53 11.84 15.47
CA SER A 10 -6.69 12.05 16.66
C SER A 10 -6.66 10.81 17.55
N LYS A 11 -7.82 10.19 17.79
CA LYS A 11 -7.93 8.97 18.61
C LYS A 11 -7.24 7.77 17.95
N LEU A 12 -7.38 7.60 16.63
CA LEU A 12 -6.68 6.53 15.92
C LEU A 12 -5.16 6.76 15.87
N ASN A 13 -4.73 8.00 15.68
CA ASN A 13 -3.31 8.36 15.64
C ASN A 13 -2.62 8.28 17.00
N SER A 14 -3.33 8.54 18.10
CA SER A 14 -2.76 8.36 19.44
C SER A 14 -2.55 6.89 19.75
N VAL A 15 -3.50 6.04 19.38
CA VAL A 15 -3.38 4.58 19.49
C VAL A 15 -2.24 4.09 18.61
N SER A 16 -2.18 4.46 17.33
CA SER A 16 -1.13 3.98 16.41
C SER A 16 0.30 4.32 16.86
N LYS A 17 0.49 5.48 17.50
CA LYS A 17 1.80 5.90 18.04
C LYS A 17 2.27 5.09 19.25
N SER A 18 1.35 4.48 20.01
CA SER A 18 1.72 3.63 21.15
C SER A 18 1.89 2.16 20.77
N LEU A 19 1.69 1.80 19.51
CA LEU A 19 1.84 0.43 19.04
C LEU A 19 3.29 0.13 18.66
N SER A 20 3.82 -0.96 19.19
CA SER A 20 5.04 -1.58 18.66
C SER A 20 4.62 -2.58 17.58
N PRO A 21 5.21 -2.55 16.37
CA PRO A 21 4.84 -3.47 15.30
C PRO A 21 5.32 -4.89 15.63
N THR A 22 4.53 -5.62 16.39
CA THR A 22 4.65 -7.07 16.54
C THR A 22 3.61 -7.74 15.66
N LEU A 23 4.06 -8.22 14.50
CA LEU A 23 3.23 -9.04 13.63
C LEU A 23 2.72 -10.24 14.41
N SER A 24 1.40 -10.33 14.56
CA SER A 24 0.73 -11.44 15.21
C SER A 24 -0.21 -12.09 14.21
N VAL A 25 -0.22 -13.41 14.18
CA VAL A 25 -1.11 -14.19 13.32
C VAL A 25 -2.29 -14.64 14.17
N PHE A 26 -3.50 -14.34 13.70
CA PHE A 26 -4.75 -14.76 14.33
C PHE A 26 -5.69 -15.32 13.28
N SER A 27 -6.44 -16.36 13.64
CA SER A 27 -7.59 -16.79 12.83
C SER A 27 -8.73 -15.77 12.88
N PHE A 28 -9.60 -15.76 11.86
CA PHE A 28 -10.83 -14.95 11.90
C PHE A 28 -11.68 -15.22 13.15
N ARG A 29 -11.77 -16.50 13.57
CA ARG A 29 -12.45 -16.88 14.82
C ARG A 29 -11.84 -16.20 16.05
N GLU A 30 -10.52 -16.10 16.14
CA GLU A 30 -9.86 -15.41 17.25
C GLU A 30 -10.05 -13.89 17.20
N VAL A 31 -10.09 -13.32 15.99
CA VAL A 31 -10.42 -11.91 15.79
C VAL A 31 -11.83 -11.61 16.31
N ASP A 32 -12.84 -12.41 15.92
CA ASP A 32 -14.21 -12.26 16.39
C ASP A 32 -14.34 -12.39 17.92
N ARG A 33 -13.57 -13.30 18.54
CA ARG A 33 -13.54 -13.44 20.01
C ARG A 33 -12.96 -12.22 20.72
N ARG A 34 -11.89 -11.64 20.18
CA ARG A 34 -11.14 -10.55 20.83
C ARG A 34 -11.72 -9.18 20.53
N VAL A 35 -12.38 -9.03 19.39
CA VAL A 35 -13.00 -7.79 18.93
C VAL A 35 -14.34 -8.15 18.28
N PRO A 36 -15.38 -8.45 19.06
CA PRO A 36 -16.70 -8.73 18.48
C PRO A 36 -17.18 -7.50 17.70
N ASN A 37 -17.61 -7.70 16.45
CA ASN A 37 -18.03 -6.62 15.57
C ASN A 37 -19.21 -5.84 16.17
N ALA A 38 -19.16 -4.52 16.05
CA ALA A 38 -20.22 -3.61 16.48
C ALA A 38 -21.55 -3.84 15.75
N SER A 39 -21.50 -4.25 14.48
CA SER A 39 -22.67 -4.73 13.74
C SER A 39 -22.81 -6.23 13.99
N THR A 40 -24.05 -6.74 14.06
CA THR A 40 -24.36 -8.18 14.30
C THR A 40 -23.74 -9.16 13.29
N ALA A 41 -22.95 -8.68 12.33
CA ALA A 41 -22.23 -9.46 11.33
C ALA A 41 -20.78 -9.76 11.80
N TYR A 42 -20.34 -11.01 11.69
CA TYR A 42 -18.97 -11.43 11.98
C TYR A 42 -17.95 -10.71 11.07
N TRP A 43 -16.68 -10.58 11.49
CA TRP A 43 -15.65 -9.98 10.63
C TRP A 43 -15.52 -10.73 9.31
N LEU A 44 -15.53 -12.06 9.36
CA LEU A 44 -15.43 -12.91 8.19
C LEU A 44 -16.47 -12.57 7.11
N SER A 45 -17.74 -12.39 7.49
CA SER A 45 -18.80 -12.09 6.51
C SER A 45 -18.60 -10.74 5.84
N ARG A 46 -18.09 -9.73 6.58
CA ARG A 46 -17.74 -8.42 6.01
C ARG A 46 -16.59 -8.50 4.99
N PHE A 47 -15.60 -9.36 5.24
CA PHE A 47 -14.48 -9.56 4.31
C PHE A 47 -14.91 -10.35 3.08
N ASP A 48 -15.72 -11.40 3.25
CA ASP A 48 -16.19 -12.25 2.15
C ASP A 48 -17.12 -11.47 1.20
N GLU A 49 -17.99 -10.60 1.74
CA GLU A 49 -18.86 -9.72 0.94
C GLU A 49 -18.09 -8.67 0.13
N GLY A 50 -17.00 -8.12 0.68
CA GLY A 50 -16.29 -7.01 0.06
C GLY A 50 -15.20 -7.39 -0.94
N LEU A 51 -14.60 -8.57 -0.77
CA LEU A 51 -13.42 -8.97 -1.56
C LEU A 51 -13.75 -9.99 -2.66
N HIS A 52 -14.95 -10.58 -2.68
CA HIS A 52 -15.38 -11.59 -3.65
C HIS A 52 -14.29 -12.65 -3.94
N LEU A 53 -13.53 -13.06 -2.91
CA LEU A 53 -12.36 -13.91 -3.08
C LEU A 53 -12.77 -15.31 -3.51
N GLN A 54 -11.94 -15.91 -4.36
CA GLN A 54 -11.99 -17.33 -4.71
C GLN A 54 -10.59 -17.92 -4.47
N PRO A 55 -10.45 -18.90 -3.55
CA PRO A 55 -11.49 -19.51 -2.72
C PRO A 55 -12.02 -18.58 -1.63
N ARG A 56 -13.24 -18.87 -1.13
CA ARG A 56 -13.87 -18.13 -0.03
C ARG A 56 -13.10 -18.32 1.27
N LEU A 57 -13.11 -17.28 2.09
CA LEU A 57 -12.45 -17.30 3.39
C LEU A 57 -13.20 -18.18 4.39
N THR A 58 -12.46 -18.86 5.25
CA THR A 58 -12.98 -19.69 6.34
C THR A 58 -12.68 -19.07 7.71
N PRO A 59 -13.42 -19.43 8.78
CA PRO A 59 -13.15 -18.93 10.12
C PRO A 59 -11.76 -19.30 10.68
N ASP A 60 -11.14 -20.34 10.13
CA ASP A 60 -9.84 -20.85 10.54
C ASP A 60 -8.70 -20.25 9.71
N ASP A 61 -9.02 -19.47 8.66
CA ASP A 61 -8.00 -18.79 7.86
C ASP A 61 -7.25 -17.75 8.70
N GLU A 62 -5.94 -17.73 8.54
CA GLU A 62 -5.03 -16.86 9.26
C GLU A 62 -5.00 -15.46 8.65
N VAL A 63 -5.20 -14.46 9.50
CA VAL A 63 -5.06 -13.04 9.16
C VAL A 63 -3.81 -12.51 9.84
N ILE A 64 -2.87 -12.03 9.02
CA ILE A 64 -1.70 -11.30 9.51
C ILE A 64 -2.20 -9.95 10.01
N ARG A 65 -2.20 -9.76 11.34
CA ARG A 65 -2.50 -8.46 11.92
C ARG A 65 -1.26 -7.75 12.39
N SER A 66 -1.12 -6.53 11.89
CA SER A 66 -0.19 -5.54 12.38
C SER A 66 -0.53 -5.14 13.82
N ASP A 67 -1.83 -5.03 14.18
CA ASP A 67 -2.24 -4.69 15.54
C ASP A 67 -3.73 -4.94 15.88
N ILE A 68 -4.02 -5.65 16.98
CA ILE A 68 -5.39 -5.90 17.45
C ILE A 68 -6.00 -4.73 18.22
N VAL A 69 -5.18 -3.90 18.86
CA VAL A 69 -5.60 -2.73 19.64
C VAL A 69 -6.17 -1.66 18.72
N LEU A 70 -5.58 -1.50 17.53
CA LEU A 70 -6.13 -0.59 16.52
C LEU A 70 -7.52 -1.02 16.06
N LEU A 71 -7.75 -2.32 15.87
CA LEU A 71 -9.10 -2.80 15.52
C LEU A 71 -10.08 -2.59 16.68
N GLN A 72 -9.67 -2.81 17.92
CA GLN A 72 -10.52 -2.52 19.09
C GLN A 72 -10.90 -1.04 19.15
N ALA A 73 -9.94 -0.14 18.91
CA ALA A 73 -10.20 1.29 18.84
C ALA A 73 -11.16 1.65 17.70
N PHE A 74 -10.98 1.05 16.52
CA PHE A 74 -11.89 1.22 15.40
C PHE A 74 -13.31 0.70 15.70
N ASN A 75 -13.42 -0.50 16.24
CA ASN A 75 -14.70 -1.09 16.63
C ASN A 75 -15.42 -0.25 17.70
N SER A 76 -14.66 0.29 18.67
CA SER A 76 -15.20 1.25 19.65
C SER A 76 -15.78 2.49 18.98
N LEU A 77 -15.14 3.03 17.94
CA LEU A 77 -15.66 4.16 17.18
C LEU A 77 -16.97 3.81 16.47
N LEU A 78 -17.08 2.61 15.89
CA LEU A 78 -18.31 2.15 15.25
C LEU A 78 -19.48 2.04 16.22
N VAL A 79 -19.24 1.65 17.48
CA VAL A 79 -20.28 1.64 18.54
C VAL A 79 -20.60 3.05 19.04
N THR A 80 -19.61 3.94 19.06
CA THR A 80 -19.75 5.28 19.66
C THR A 80 -20.57 6.24 18.79
N TYR A 81 -20.44 6.14 17.46
CA TYR A 81 -21.08 7.05 16.53
C TYR A 81 -22.23 6.37 15.80
N GLY A 82 -23.32 7.12 15.54
CA GLY A 82 -24.46 6.60 14.80
C GLY A 82 -24.11 6.36 13.32
N ASP A 83 -24.84 5.45 12.68
CA ASP A 83 -24.65 5.09 11.26
C ASP A 83 -24.59 6.30 10.33
N GLN A 84 -25.40 7.33 10.59
CA GLN A 84 -25.43 8.55 9.76
C GLN A 84 -24.14 9.36 9.87
N ASP A 85 -23.55 9.46 11.07
CA ASP A 85 -22.29 10.18 11.28
C ASP A 85 -21.12 9.44 10.60
N LEU A 86 -21.11 8.11 10.70
CA LEU A 86 -20.12 7.26 10.03
C LEU A 86 -20.24 7.35 8.50
N LYS A 87 -21.47 7.27 7.97
CA LYS A 87 -21.73 7.45 6.53
C LYS A 87 -21.32 8.83 6.05
N ALA A 88 -21.63 9.88 6.82
CA ALA A 88 -21.22 11.25 6.49
C ALA A 88 -19.69 11.41 6.50
N LEU A 89 -18.99 10.77 7.43
CA LEU A 89 -17.52 10.75 7.46
C LEU A 89 -16.94 9.99 6.26
N LEU A 90 -17.47 8.82 5.91
CA LEU A 90 -17.04 8.05 4.74
C LEU A 90 -17.31 8.82 3.43
N ALA A 91 -18.49 9.41 3.30
CA ALA A 91 -18.84 10.25 2.15
C ALA A 91 -17.89 11.44 2.04
N TRP A 92 -17.51 12.06 3.16
CA TRP A 92 -16.53 13.14 3.17
C TRP A 92 -15.14 12.67 2.72
N GLN A 93 -14.67 11.49 3.16
CA GLN A 93 -13.42 10.91 2.69
C GLN A 93 -13.45 10.64 1.19
N LEU A 94 -14.58 10.13 0.66
CA LEU A 94 -14.77 9.96 -0.78
C LEU A 94 -14.72 11.31 -1.53
N VAL A 95 -15.42 12.34 -1.03
CA VAL A 95 -15.36 13.68 -1.61
C VAL A 95 -13.93 14.23 -1.60
N GLN A 96 -13.17 14.03 -0.51
CA GLN A 96 -11.77 14.40 -0.48
C GLN A 96 -10.97 13.63 -1.53
N LEU A 97 -11.11 12.31 -1.63
CA LEU A 97 -10.38 11.50 -2.60
C LEU A 97 -10.64 11.95 -4.05
N TYR A 98 -11.91 12.15 -4.42
CA TYR A 98 -12.33 12.45 -5.79
C TYR A 98 -12.40 13.94 -6.12
N SER A 99 -12.24 14.83 -5.14
CA SER A 99 -12.24 16.28 -5.36
C SER A 99 -11.24 16.75 -6.42
N LEU A 100 -10.16 15.98 -6.65
CA LEU A 100 -9.10 16.29 -7.61
C LEU A 100 -9.52 16.04 -9.06
N LEU A 101 -10.54 15.22 -9.26
CA LEU A 101 -11.17 14.95 -10.57
C LEU A 101 -12.40 15.84 -10.81
N ALA A 102 -12.81 16.63 -9.82
CA ALA A 102 -14.00 17.46 -9.89
C ALA A 102 -13.72 18.83 -10.55
N GLU A 103 -14.80 19.60 -10.74
CA GLU A 103 -14.72 20.96 -11.26
C GLU A 103 -13.76 21.85 -10.45
N THR A 104 -13.18 22.84 -11.12
CA THR A 104 -12.17 23.76 -10.54
C THR A 104 -12.63 24.43 -9.24
N ALA A 105 -13.93 24.65 -9.06
CA ALA A 105 -14.50 25.21 -7.83
C ALA A 105 -14.28 24.31 -6.59
N LEU A 106 -14.49 22.99 -6.73
CA LEU A 106 -14.32 22.04 -5.62
C LEU A 106 -12.84 21.84 -5.26
N MET A 107 -11.96 21.80 -6.26
CA MET A 107 -10.52 21.81 -6.01
C MET A 107 -10.05 23.12 -5.35
N THR A 108 -10.58 24.26 -5.79
CA THR A 108 -10.26 25.55 -5.17
C THR A 108 -10.72 25.58 -3.71
N ALA A 109 -11.88 25.00 -3.40
CA ALA A 109 -12.36 24.87 -2.02
C ALA A 109 -11.45 23.98 -1.16
N ARG A 110 -10.78 22.97 -1.74
CA ARG A 110 -9.82 22.12 -1.04
C ARG A 110 -8.45 22.77 -0.84
N PHE A 111 -7.89 23.36 -1.90
CA PHE A 111 -6.52 23.90 -1.89
C PHE A 111 -6.43 25.39 -1.52
N GLY A 112 -7.58 26.07 -1.40
CA GLY A 112 -7.70 27.47 -0.99
C GLY A 112 -7.20 28.49 -2.01
N ASN A 113 -6.75 28.08 -3.20
CA ASN A 113 -6.23 28.98 -4.21
C ASN A 113 -6.30 28.38 -5.63
N LYS A 114 -6.97 29.09 -6.56
CA LYS A 114 -7.14 28.67 -7.96
C LYS A 114 -5.81 28.56 -8.73
N GLN A 115 -4.85 29.47 -8.50
CA GLN A 115 -3.53 29.39 -9.15
C GLN A 115 -2.75 28.14 -8.72
N LYS A 116 -2.91 27.71 -7.47
CA LYS A 116 -2.33 26.45 -7.00
C LYS A 116 -2.95 25.24 -7.70
N VAL A 117 -4.26 25.28 -7.97
CA VAL A 117 -4.97 24.22 -8.71
C VAL A 117 -4.45 24.11 -10.14
N GLU A 118 -4.24 25.23 -10.83
CA GLU A 118 -3.74 25.25 -12.21
C GLU A 118 -2.31 24.69 -12.33
N ILE A 119 -1.46 24.94 -11.33
CA ILE A 119 -0.09 24.39 -11.27
C ILE A 119 -0.10 22.92 -10.83
N PHE A 120 -0.95 22.55 -9.88
CA PHE A 120 -0.98 21.22 -9.28
C PHE A 120 -1.66 20.19 -10.16
N ARG A 121 -2.71 20.58 -10.91
CA ARG A 121 -3.52 19.64 -11.70
C ARG A 121 -2.69 18.85 -12.72
N PRO A 122 -1.81 19.46 -13.55
CA PRO A 122 -0.97 18.69 -14.47
C PRO A 122 -0.05 17.69 -13.75
N ALA A 123 0.57 18.10 -12.65
CA ALA A 123 1.44 17.23 -11.87
C ALA A 123 0.66 16.07 -11.22
N TYR A 124 -0.54 16.34 -10.70
CA TYR A 124 -1.42 15.32 -10.14
C TYR A 124 -1.91 14.33 -11.20
N CYS A 125 -2.34 14.81 -12.37
CA CYS A 125 -2.73 13.95 -13.48
C CYS A 125 -1.56 13.09 -13.95
N ALA A 126 -0.36 13.66 -14.08
CA ALA A 126 0.84 12.90 -14.43
C ALA A 126 1.15 11.81 -13.40
N HIS A 127 1.09 12.14 -12.11
CA HIS A 127 1.29 11.17 -11.04
C HIS A 127 0.21 10.08 -11.01
N HIS A 128 -1.06 10.44 -11.23
CA HIS A 128 -2.16 9.47 -11.28
C HIS A 128 -1.99 8.51 -12.46
N VAL A 129 -1.61 9.01 -13.64
CA VAL A 129 -1.29 8.16 -14.80
C VAL A 129 -0.10 7.27 -14.49
N GLU A 130 0.95 7.80 -13.86
CA GLU A 130 2.12 7.02 -13.46
C GLU A 130 1.77 5.92 -12.45
N GLU A 131 0.88 6.16 -11.48
CA GLU A 131 0.51 5.13 -10.50
C GLU A 131 -0.49 4.12 -11.07
N SER A 132 -1.49 4.55 -11.86
CA SER A 132 -2.47 3.66 -12.48
C SER A 132 -1.91 2.83 -13.62
N PHE A 133 -0.93 3.37 -14.37
CA PHE A 133 -0.33 2.75 -15.55
C PHE A 133 1.18 2.58 -15.38
N LYS A 134 1.62 2.30 -14.16
CA LYS A 134 3.04 2.27 -13.78
C LYS A 134 3.91 1.44 -14.69
N VAL A 135 3.45 0.24 -15.05
CA VAL A 135 4.19 -0.65 -15.95
C VAL A 135 4.30 -0.06 -17.35
N LEU A 136 3.24 0.58 -17.87
CA LEU A 136 3.22 1.19 -19.18
C LEU A 136 4.09 2.47 -19.25
N VAL A 137 3.99 3.34 -18.25
CA VAL A 137 4.81 4.56 -18.19
C VAL A 137 6.29 4.22 -18.03
N LEU A 138 6.60 3.25 -17.16
CA LEU A 138 7.97 2.79 -16.97
C LEU A 138 8.49 2.00 -18.17
N SER A 139 7.67 1.28 -18.94
CA SER A 139 8.12 0.62 -20.17
C SER A 139 8.57 1.65 -21.20
N LEU A 140 7.76 2.70 -21.44
CA LEU A 140 8.11 3.84 -22.30
C LEU A 140 9.40 4.54 -21.83
N ALA A 141 9.55 4.77 -20.53
CA ALA A 141 10.74 5.40 -19.97
C ALA A 141 12.00 4.51 -20.04
N THR A 142 11.85 3.20 -19.79
CA THR A 142 12.96 2.23 -19.77
C THR A 142 13.50 2.01 -21.18
N VAL A 143 12.61 1.85 -22.17
CA VAL A 143 12.99 1.68 -23.58
C VAL A 143 13.68 2.93 -24.13
N SER A 144 13.30 4.12 -23.68
CA SER A 144 13.84 5.38 -24.21
C SER A 144 15.12 5.87 -23.54
N ARG A 145 15.47 5.42 -22.31
CA ARG A 145 16.54 6.05 -21.51
C ARG A 145 17.56 5.12 -20.87
N VAL A 146 17.32 3.82 -20.79
CA VAL A 146 18.23 2.89 -20.09
C VAL A 146 19.07 2.10 -21.08
N THR A 147 20.38 2.28 -21.05
CA THR A 147 21.28 1.52 -21.93
C THR A 147 21.72 0.19 -21.31
N VAL A 148 22.16 -0.75 -22.16
CA VAL A 148 22.81 -2.00 -21.71
C VAL A 148 24.04 -1.72 -20.84
N LYS A 149 24.74 -0.61 -21.11
CA LYS A 149 25.92 -0.19 -20.34
C LYS A 149 25.54 0.21 -18.91
N ASP A 150 24.46 0.97 -18.74
CA ASP A 150 23.99 1.39 -17.42
C ASP A 150 23.56 0.19 -16.58
N ARG A 151 22.86 -0.78 -17.20
CA ARG A 151 22.49 -2.04 -16.55
C ARG A 151 23.71 -2.80 -16.04
N ARG A 152 24.76 -2.95 -16.87
CA ARG A 152 26.01 -3.64 -16.46
C ARG A 152 26.73 -2.92 -15.32
N LEU A 153 26.80 -1.59 -15.36
CA LEU A 153 27.44 -0.78 -14.32
C LEU A 153 26.73 -0.95 -12.98
N ILE A 154 25.40 -0.85 -12.95
CA ILE A 154 24.60 -1.00 -11.73
C ILE A 154 24.70 -2.43 -11.18
N THR A 155 24.60 -3.45 -12.04
CA THR A 155 24.80 -4.86 -11.61
C THR A 155 26.18 -5.08 -11.00
N THR A 156 27.23 -4.53 -11.60
CA THR A 156 28.58 -4.65 -11.06
C THR A 156 28.70 -3.95 -9.71
N ALA A 157 28.15 -2.75 -9.58
CA ALA A 157 28.12 -2.02 -8.31
C ALA A 157 27.37 -2.78 -7.22
N PHE A 158 26.22 -3.39 -7.55
CA PHE A 158 25.45 -4.22 -6.63
C PHE A 158 26.21 -5.47 -6.18
N ILE A 159 26.81 -6.22 -7.11
CA ILE A 159 27.62 -7.40 -6.78
C ILE A 159 28.77 -7.01 -5.84
N ASN A 160 29.46 -5.92 -6.13
CA ASN A 160 30.56 -5.42 -5.29
C ASN A 160 30.06 -5.01 -3.90
N LEU A 161 28.87 -4.40 -3.81
CA LEU A 161 28.26 -4.00 -2.54
C LEU A 161 27.90 -5.22 -1.69
N VAL A 162 27.23 -6.23 -2.26
CA VAL A 162 26.88 -7.47 -1.56
C VAL A 162 28.13 -8.23 -1.12
N SER A 163 29.14 -8.33 -1.99
CA SER A 163 30.44 -8.95 -1.67
C SER A 163 31.15 -8.23 -0.52
N THR A 164 31.18 -6.89 -0.56
CA THR A 164 31.77 -6.07 0.50
C THR A 164 31.02 -6.23 1.82
N ALA A 165 29.69 -6.24 1.78
CA ALA A 165 28.85 -6.45 2.96
C ALA A 165 29.11 -7.84 3.58
N SER A 166 29.15 -8.89 2.75
CA SER A 166 29.46 -10.26 3.20
C SER A 166 30.83 -10.34 3.86
N SER A 167 31.86 -9.76 3.24
CA SER A 167 33.22 -9.71 3.79
C SER A 167 33.27 -8.98 5.15
N LYS A 168 32.64 -7.81 5.26
CA LYS A 168 32.58 -7.04 6.51
C LYS A 168 31.83 -7.76 7.62
N MET A 169 30.72 -8.42 7.29
CA MET A 169 29.94 -9.20 8.24
C MET A 169 30.74 -10.41 8.73
N ASN A 170 31.44 -11.11 7.85
CA ASN A 170 32.29 -12.24 8.22
C ASN A 170 33.47 -11.82 9.13
N ALA A 171 34.06 -10.66 8.86
CA ALA A 171 35.14 -10.08 9.66
C ALA A 171 34.67 -9.45 10.99
N SER A 172 33.36 -9.34 11.22
CA SER A 172 32.82 -8.73 12.43
C SER A 172 33.21 -9.50 13.70
N ARG A 173 33.67 -8.77 14.73
CA ARG A 173 34.09 -9.36 16.01
C ARG A 173 32.94 -9.49 17.02
N TRP A 174 31.84 -8.76 16.81
CA TRP A 174 30.69 -8.77 17.73
C TRP A 174 29.66 -9.86 17.41
N MET A 175 29.77 -10.51 16.25
CA MET A 175 28.91 -11.63 15.85
C MET A 175 29.59 -12.97 16.08
N ASP A 176 28.84 -13.93 16.60
CA ASP A 176 29.24 -15.33 16.63
C ASP A 176 29.24 -15.96 15.21
N ASN A 177 29.83 -17.15 15.09
CA ASN A 177 29.98 -17.84 13.81
C ASN A 177 28.65 -18.32 13.20
N GLU A 178 27.66 -18.66 14.03
CA GLU A 178 26.35 -19.12 13.59
C GLU A 178 25.55 -17.96 12.96
N SER A 179 25.57 -16.80 13.62
CA SER A 179 24.99 -15.55 13.16
C SER A 179 25.64 -15.06 11.87
N LYS A 180 26.98 -15.19 11.72
CA LYS A 180 27.68 -14.93 10.46
C LYS A 180 27.23 -15.84 9.34
N ALA A 181 27.08 -17.14 9.59
CA ALA A 181 26.59 -18.10 8.60
C ALA A 181 25.17 -17.76 8.14
N ARG A 182 24.26 -17.39 9.07
CA ARG A 182 22.90 -16.93 8.74
C ARG A 182 22.90 -15.66 7.90
N VAL A 183 23.74 -14.68 8.22
CA VAL A 183 23.85 -13.44 7.44
C VAL A 183 24.38 -13.73 6.04
N ALA A 184 25.40 -14.58 5.90
CA ALA A 184 25.93 -14.98 4.59
C ALA A 184 24.85 -15.66 3.72
N GLN A 185 24.07 -16.57 4.31
CA GLN A 185 22.92 -17.19 3.62
C GLN A 185 21.88 -16.15 3.18
N LYS A 186 21.52 -15.19 4.05
CA LYS A 186 20.58 -14.13 3.70
C LYS A 186 21.10 -13.22 2.59
N LEU A 187 22.38 -12.84 2.63
CA LEU A 187 23.01 -12.01 1.59
C LEU A 187 23.05 -12.72 0.23
N ALA A 188 23.25 -14.04 0.22
CA ALA A 188 23.21 -14.84 -1.01
C ALA A 188 21.82 -14.89 -1.66
N LEU A 189 20.75 -14.66 -0.88
CA LEU A 189 19.37 -14.61 -1.37
C LEU A 189 18.93 -13.21 -1.80
N VAL A 190 19.77 -12.18 -1.62
CA VAL A 190 19.39 -10.81 -2.02
C VAL A 190 19.41 -10.74 -3.55
N GLN A 191 18.23 -10.57 -4.13
CA GLN A 191 18.07 -10.36 -5.55
C GLN A 191 17.93 -8.87 -5.84
N MET A 192 18.65 -8.39 -6.86
CA MET A 192 18.47 -7.04 -7.38
C MET A 192 17.45 -7.08 -8.51
N GLN A 193 16.31 -6.44 -8.30
CA GLN A 193 15.37 -6.12 -9.37
C GLN A 193 15.71 -4.72 -9.89
N MET A 194 16.28 -4.64 -11.10
CA MET A 194 16.51 -3.37 -11.77
C MET A 194 15.31 -3.03 -12.64
N TRP A 195 14.69 -1.87 -12.39
CA TRP A 195 13.59 -1.34 -13.20
C TRP A 195 12.41 -2.33 -13.30
N LEU A 196 11.81 -2.45 -14.48
CA LEU A 196 10.80 -3.45 -14.78
C LEU A 196 11.45 -4.78 -15.22
N PRO A 197 10.93 -5.92 -14.75
CA PRO A 197 11.25 -7.22 -15.33
C PRO A 197 10.99 -7.21 -16.85
N GLU A 198 11.87 -7.82 -17.63
CA GLU A 198 11.70 -7.89 -19.10
C GLU A 198 10.42 -8.63 -19.49
N SER A 199 9.95 -9.56 -18.66
CA SER A 199 8.66 -10.23 -18.83
C SER A 199 7.46 -9.27 -18.81
N LEU A 200 7.55 -8.15 -18.09
CA LEU A 200 6.50 -7.12 -18.05
C LEU A 200 6.60 -6.10 -19.19
N LEU A 201 7.62 -6.22 -20.05
CA LEU A 201 7.80 -5.36 -21.24
C LEU A 201 7.27 -6.02 -22.52
N SER A 202 6.70 -7.23 -22.44
CA SER A 202 6.05 -7.89 -23.56
C SER A 202 4.72 -7.21 -23.88
N ASP A 203 4.49 -6.92 -25.16
CA ASP A 203 3.22 -6.35 -25.64
C ASP A 203 2.02 -7.19 -25.20
N VAL A 204 2.15 -8.53 -25.24
CA VAL A 204 1.10 -9.46 -24.80
C VAL A 204 0.77 -9.27 -23.31
N VAL A 205 1.78 -9.11 -22.46
CA VAL A 205 1.58 -8.95 -21.01
C VAL A 205 0.98 -7.58 -20.71
N LEU A 206 1.38 -6.53 -21.45
CA LEU A 206 0.79 -5.21 -21.32
C LEU A 206 -0.68 -5.20 -21.77
N GLU A 207 -0.99 -5.83 -22.90
CA GLU A 207 -2.36 -5.97 -23.40
C GLU A 207 -3.24 -6.76 -22.43
N GLU A 208 -2.77 -7.89 -21.89
CA GLU A 208 -3.49 -8.66 -20.86
C GLU A 208 -3.65 -7.89 -19.54
N THR A 209 -2.62 -7.16 -19.09
CA THR A 209 -2.68 -6.41 -17.82
C THR A 209 -3.71 -5.28 -17.85
N TYR A 210 -3.95 -4.70 -19.03
CA TYR A 210 -4.85 -3.56 -19.21
C TYR A 210 -6.07 -3.89 -20.09
N SER A 211 -6.35 -5.17 -20.37
CA SER A 211 -7.44 -5.61 -21.26
C SER A 211 -8.83 -5.21 -20.77
N ASP A 212 -8.98 -5.07 -19.45
CA ASP A 212 -10.24 -4.73 -18.81
C ASP A 212 -10.54 -3.22 -18.84
N ILE A 213 -9.59 -2.40 -19.34
CA ILE A 213 -9.80 -0.97 -19.53
C ILE A 213 -10.50 -0.77 -20.88
N PRO A 214 -11.74 -0.25 -20.89
CA PRO A 214 -12.47 -0.06 -22.14
C PRO A 214 -11.71 0.87 -23.08
N GLU A 215 -11.61 0.52 -24.37
CA GLU A 215 -11.02 1.40 -25.41
C GLU A 215 -11.69 2.79 -25.46
N ASN A 216 -12.94 2.87 -25.00
CA ASN A 216 -13.75 4.09 -24.93
C ASN A 216 -13.89 4.66 -23.51
N ALA A 217 -12.96 4.35 -22.59
CA ALA A 217 -12.93 4.98 -21.27
C ALA A 217 -12.60 6.47 -21.41
N SER A 218 -13.64 7.27 -21.63
CA SER A 218 -13.56 8.74 -21.56
C SER A 218 -13.38 9.14 -20.09
N PHE A 219 -12.18 9.59 -19.74
CA PHE A 219 -11.86 10.20 -18.44
C PHE A 219 -12.30 11.67 -18.38
#